data_AF-I1CVG9-F1
#
_entry.id   AF-I1CVG9-F1
#
_cell.length_a   1.000
_cell.length_b   1.000
_cell.length_c   1.000
_cell.angle_alpha   90.00
_cell.angle_beta   90.00
_cell.angle_gamma   90.00
#
_symmetry.space_group_name_H-M   'P 1'
#
loop_
_entity.id
_entity.type
_entity.pdbx_description
1 polymer ?
#
loop_
_entity_poly.entity_id
_entity_poly.type
_entity_poly.pdbx_seq_one_letter_code
_entity_poly.pdbx_strand_id
1 'polypeptide(L)'
;MQRKKVGRKSDLIICNDSGLELGCGEAGLDGEEFDSKVIVESSLKTPKVMHGMFVRLCSSVENKQEVIKKLQVVGLVFSRFKMCMLIMDCPNGYACRLRSTATAVFSGKEESLGSDFCKVYQLIWKAKEVYKETESIVENYMSTVEIKFESDDDDSNDDKVYLSDSLRSPKQD
;
A
#
# COMPACT_ATOMS: atom_id res chain seq x y z
N MET A 1 -21.00 17.27 -7.26
CA MET A 1 -19.92 16.47 -7.86
C MET A 1 -20.02 15.05 -7.31
N GLN A 2 -20.52 14.10 -8.10
CA GLN A 2 -20.75 12.72 -7.63
C GLN A 2 -19.38 12.04 -7.43
N ARG A 3 -19.12 11.55 -6.22
CA ARG A 3 -17.89 10.81 -5.88
C ARG A 3 -17.78 9.62 -6.85
N LYS A 4 -16.74 9.60 -7.70
CA LYS A 4 -16.42 8.43 -8.56
C LYS A 4 -16.45 7.19 -7.66
N LYS A 5 -17.20 6.13 -8.03
CA LYS A 5 -17.17 4.83 -7.32
C LYS A 5 -15.71 4.37 -7.24
N VAL A 6 -15.05 4.59 -6.11
CA VAL A 6 -13.64 4.22 -5.92
C VAL A 6 -13.59 2.73 -5.61
N GLY A 7 -12.86 1.99 -6.45
CA GLY A 7 -12.40 0.62 -6.20
C GLY A 7 -13.42 -0.47 -6.49
N ARG A 8 -13.04 -1.46 -7.31
CA ARG A 8 -13.66 -2.80 -7.21
C ARG A 8 -13.20 -3.40 -5.89
N LYS A 9 -14.12 -4.02 -5.14
CA LYS A 9 -13.80 -4.76 -3.92
C LYS A 9 -12.76 -5.85 -4.27
N SER A 10 -11.66 -5.90 -3.51
CA SER A 10 -10.70 -7.00 -3.58
C SER A 10 -11.31 -8.24 -2.93
N ASP A 11 -10.92 -9.42 -3.37
CA ASP A 11 -11.41 -10.67 -2.76
C ASP A 11 -10.92 -10.82 -1.32
N LEU A 12 -9.70 -10.38 -1.06
CA LEU A 12 -9.08 -10.35 0.26
C LEU A 12 -8.62 -8.93 0.60
N ILE A 13 -8.86 -8.51 1.84
CA ILE A 13 -8.29 -7.30 2.43
C ILE A 13 -7.57 -7.74 3.70
N ILE A 14 -6.31 -7.32 3.85
CA ILE A 14 -5.51 -7.57 5.04
C ILE A 14 -5.50 -6.27 5.83
N CYS A 15 -6.05 -6.33 7.03
CA CYS A 15 -6.12 -5.21 7.96
C CYS A 15 -5.63 -5.63 9.33
N ASN A 16 -5.21 -4.66 10.12
CA ASN A 16 -4.95 -4.86 11.54
C ASN A 16 -6.21 -4.62 12.39
N ASP A 17 -6.07 -4.79 13.70
CA ASP A 17 -7.16 -4.63 14.67
C ASP A 17 -7.71 -3.19 14.71
N SER A 18 -6.90 -2.19 14.35
CA SER A 18 -7.33 -0.79 14.24
C SER A 18 -8.13 -0.50 12.95
N GLY A 19 -8.25 -1.47 12.05
CA GLY A 19 -8.89 -1.30 10.73
C GLY A 19 -7.99 -0.69 9.67
N LEU A 20 -6.68 -0.59 9.92
CA LEU A 20 -5.70 -0.10 8.95
C LEU A 20 -5.47 -1.14 7.85
N GLU A 21 -5.73 -0.77 6.60
CA GLU A 21 -5.53 -1.65 5.44
C GLU A 21 -4.05 -1.71 5.04
N LEU A 22 -3.43 -2.88 5.20
CA LEU A 22 -2.00 -3.11 4.95
C LEU A 22 -1.74 -3.93 3.67
N GLY A 23 -2.78 -4.56 3.14
CA GLY A 23 -2.67 -5.33 1.91
C GLY A 23 -4.00 -5.79 1.35
N CYS A 24 -3.92 -6.42 0.18
CA CYS A 24 -5.06 -6.98 -0.50
C CYS A 24 -4.72 -8.31 -1.19
N GLY A 25 -5.74 -8.99 -1.68
CA GLY A 25 -5.56 -10.13 -2.56
C GLY A 25 -6.72 -10.32 -3.53
N GLU A 26 -6.40 -10.99 -4.63
CA GLU A 26 -7.30 -11.26 -5.74
C GLU A 26 -7.07 -12.69 -6.24
N ALA A 27 -8.14 -13.39 -6.59
CA ALA A 27 -8.09 -14.76 -7.06
C ALA A 27 -8.74 -14.92 -8.44
N GLY A 28 -7.92 -15.29 -9.42
CA GLY A 28 -8.32 -15.71 -10.76
C GLY A 28 -8.47 -17.24 -10.86
N LEU A 29 -9.54 -17.69 -11.50
CA LEU A 29 -9.76 -19.10 -11.85
C LEU A 29 -8.88 -19.53 -13.04
N ASP A 30 -8.51 -18.57 -13.88
CA ASP A 30 -7.81 -18.79 -15.13
C ASP A 30 -6.30 -18.84 -14.87
N GLY A 31 -5.63 -19.86 -15.41
CA GLY A 31 -4.21 -20.17 -15.14
C GLY A 31 -3.26 -19.84 -16.30
N GLU A 32 -3.80 -19.33 -17.41
CA GLU A 32 -2.98 -18.94 -18.56
C GLU A 32 -2.25 -17.63 -18.27
N GLU A 33 -0.94 -17.63 -18.48
CA GLU A 33 -0.02 -16.56 -18.09
C GLU A 33 -0.26 -15.26 -18.87
N PHE A 34 -0.89 -15.35 -20.04
CA PHE A 34 -1.26 -14.25 -20.91
C PHE A 34 -2.77 -14.07 -21.06
N ASP A 35 -3.56 -14.64 -20.15
CA ASP A 35 -4.98 -14.31 -20.12
C ASP A 35 -5.15 -12.84 -19.74
N SER A 36 -6.02 -12.17 -20.49
CA SER A 36 -6.39 -10.77 -20.27
C SER A 36 -6.85 -10.57 -18.82
N LYS A 37 -7.49 -11.56 -18.23
CA LYS A 37 -7.97 -11.49 -16.85
C LYS A 37 -6.83 -11.49 -15.82
N VAL A 38 -5.85 -12.38 -15.96
CA VAL A 38 -4.67 -12.43 -15.08
C VAL A 38 -3.88 -11.13 -15.18
N ILE A 39 -3.72 -10.58 -16.39
CA ILE A 39 -3.05 -9.29 -16.61
C ILE A 39 -3.85 -8.16 -15.95
N VAL A 40 -5.17 -8.12 -16.14
CA VAL A 40 -6.03 -7.07 -15.56
C VAL A 40 -6.02 -7.16 -14.04
N GLU A 41 -6.12 -8.35 -13.46
CA GLU A 41 -6.12 -8.56 -12.01
C GLU A 41 -4.76 -8.17 -11.41
N SER A 42 -3.66 -8.69 -11.96
CA SER A 42 -2.30 -8.45 -11.43
C SER A 42 -1.77 -7.04 -11.68
N SER A 43 -2.06 -6.44 -12.84
CA SER A 43 -1.39 -5.23 -13.30
C SER A 43 -2.26 -3.97 -13.25
N LEU A 44 -3.58 -4.11 -13.11
CA LEU A 44 -4.50 -2.97 -13.09
C LEU A 44 -5.40 -2.93 -11.86
N LYS A 45 -6.12 -4.02 -11.56
CA LYS A 45 -7.09 -4.06 -10.45
C LYS A 45 -6.36 -4.03 -9.11
N THR A 46 -5.48 -5.00 -8.86
CA THR A 46 -4.75 -5.12 -7.59
C THR A 46 -3.87 -3.90 -7.33
N PRO A 47 -3.05 -3.41 -8.28
CA PRO A 47 -2.24 -2.20 -8.05
C PRO A 47 -3.06 -0.95 -7.78
N LYS A 48 -4.25 -0.82 -8.40
CA LYS A 48 -5.14 0.32 -8.12
C LYS A 48 -5.70 0.28 -6.70
N VAL A 49 -6.05 -0.91 -6.20
CA VAL A 49 -6.46 -1.10 -4.80
C VAL A 49 -5.29 -0.81 -3.87
N MET A 50 -4.12 -1.39 -4.13
CA MET A 50 -2.89 -1.17 -3.36
C MET A 50 -2.51 0.31 -3.29
N HIS A 51 -2.60 1.05 -4.40
CA HIS A 51 -2.32 2.49 -4.41
C HIS A 51 -3.33 3.26 -3.54
N GLY A 52 -4.60 2.88 -3.56
CA GLY A 52 -5.61 3.46 -2.67
C GLY A 52 -5.29 3.24 -1.20
N MET A 53 -4.87 2.02 -0.83
CA MET A 53 -4.40 1.68 0.52
C MET A 53 -3.15 2.46 0.89
N PHE A 54 -2.17 2.54 -0.02
CA PHE A 54 -0.92 3.26 0.19
C PHE A 54 -1.15 4.75 0.47
N VAL A 55 -2.03 5.40 -0.29
CA VAL A 55 -2.40 6.81 -0.05
C VAL A 55 -3.06 6.99 1.31
N ARG A 56 -3.89 6.03 1.76
CA ARG A 56 -4.49 6.08 3.11
C ARG A 56 -3.43 5.96 4.21
N LEU A 57 -2.45 5.08 4.04
CA LEU A 57 -1.31 4.95 4.95
C LEU A 57 -0.45 6.22 4.96
N CYS A 58 -0.23 6.85 3.82
CA CYS A 58 0.47 8.14 3.75
C CYS A 58 -0.26 9.23 4.54
N SER A 59 -1.59 9.28 4.41
CA SER A 59 -2.43 10.20 5.17
C SER A 59 -2.41 9.93 6.68
N SER A 60 -2.32 8.66 7.12
CA SER A 60 -2.22 8.36 8.55
C SER A 60 -0.91 8.85 9.14
N VAL A 61 0.19 8.88 8.37
CA VAL A 61 1.47 9.44 8.83
C VAL A 61 1.67 10.91 8.45
N GLU A 62 0.56 11.66 8.29
CA GLU A 62 0.54 13.09 7.98
C GLU A 62 1.38 13.49 6.74
N ASN A 63 1.53 12.56 5.80
CA ASN A 63 2.37 12.70 4.62
C ASN A 63 3.85 13.04 4.91
N LYS A 64 4.39 12.61 6.05
CA LYS A 64 5.80 12.80 6.37
C LYS A 64 6.69 11.98 5.43
N GLN A 65 7.45 12.67 4.59
CA GLN A 65 8.25 12.05 3.52
C GLN A 65 9.26 11.01 4.02
N GLU A 66 9.87 11.23 5.19
CA GLU A 66 10.81 10.28 5.79
C GLU A 66 10.18 8.94 6.15
N VAL A 67 8.90 8.96 6.53
CA VAL A 67 8.12 7.79 6.93
C VAL A 67 7.54 7.12 5.70
N ILE A 68 6.96 7.89 4.76
CA ILE A 68 6.38 7.39 3.51
C ILE A 68 7.36 6.49 2.75
N LYS A 69 8.64 6.86 2.70
CA LYS A 69 9.68 6.10 2.01
C LYS A 69 9.87 4.68 2.54
N LYS A 70 9.45 4.41 3.77
CA LYS A 70 9.54 3.11 4.45
C LYS A 70 8.24 2.32 4.37
N LEU A 71 7.13 2.96 4.03
CA LEU A 71 5.84 2.28 3.93
C LEU A 71 5.81 1.34 2.74
N GLN A 72 5.17 0.18 2.93
CA GLN A 72 4.95 -0.80 1.89
C GLN A 72 3.51 -1.35 1.99
N VAL A 73 2.91 -1.63 0.83
CA VAL A 73 1.63 -2.35 0.74
C VAL A 73 1.85 -3.60 -0.09
N VAL A 74 1.29 -4.71 0.36
CA VAL A 74 1.44 -6.00 -0.33
C VAL A 74 0.11 -6.44 -0.95
N GLY A 75 0.20 -6.99 -2.15
CA GLY A 75 -0.92 -7.56 -2.90
C GLY A 75 -0.64 -9.03 -3.19
N LEU A 76 -1.56 -9.93 -2.88
CA LEU A 76 -1.45 -11.35 -3.21
C LEU A 76 -2.35 -11.67 -4.41
N VAL A 77 -1.75 -12.15 -5.49
CA VAL A 77 -2.48 -12.55 -6.70
C VAL A 77 -2.41 -14.07 -6.81
N PHE A 78 -3.58 -14.70 -6.78
CA PHE A 78 -3.75 -16.13 -6.98
C PHE A 78 -4.30 -16.37 -8.38
N SER A 79 -3.73 -17.33 -9.11
CA SER A 79 -4.18 -17.73 -10.45
C SER A 79 -4.04 -19.24 -10.55
N ARG A 80 -5.15 -19.96 -10.34
CA ARG A 80 -5.21 -21.43 -10.32
C ARG A 80 -4.12 -22.10 -9.48
N PHE A 81 -3.00 -22.48 -10.10
CA PHE A 81 -1.84 -23.14 -9.51
C PHE A 81 -0.61 -22.22 -9.50
N LYS A 82 -0.84 -20.92 -9.35
CA LYS A 82 0.19 -19.89 -9.29
C LYS A 82 -0.18 -18.89 -8.21
N MET A 83 0.80 -18.47 -7.43
CA MET A 83 0.66 -17.39 -6.46
C MET A 83 1.81 -16.42 -6.64
N CYS A 84 1.50 -15.13 -6.68
CA CYS A 84 2.48 -14.08 -6.77
C CYS A 84 2.22 -13.02 -5.71
N MET A 85 3.30 -12.54 -5.09
CA MET A 85 3.25 -11.40 -4.18
C MET A 85 3.74 -10.14 -4.91
N LEU A 86 2.89 -9.11 -4.91
CA LEU A 86 3.18 -7.75 -5.36
C LEU A 86 3.52 -6.88 -4.15
N ILE A 87 4.48 -5.98 -4.30
CA ILE A 87 4.88 -5.02 -3.26
C ILE A 87 4.83 -3.62 -3.89
N MET A 88 4.11 -2.71 -3.26
CA MET A 88 4.08 -1.30 -3.63
C MET A 88 4.79 -0.45 -2.58
N ASP A 89 5.73 0.38 -3.02
CA ASP A 89 6.47 1.34 -2.19
C ASP A 89 6.63 2.70 -2.88
N CYS A 90 7.05 3.73 -2.15
CA CYS A 90 7.30 5.07 -2.70
C CYS A 90 8.68 5.61 -2.24
N PRO A 91 9.78 5.12 -2.84
CA PRO A 91 11.14 5.41 -2.34
C PRO A 91 11.54 6.88 -2.43
N ASN A 92 10.97 7.63 -3.38
CA ASN A 92 11.31 9.04 -3.62
C ASN A 92 10.16 10.01 -3.30
N GLY A 93 9.04 9.54 -2.72
CA GLY A 93 7.90 10.39 -2.33
C GLY A 93 7.01 10.89 -3.48
N TYR A 94 7.47 10.81 -4.73
CA TYR A 94 6.73 11.30 -5.91
C TYR A 94 5.99 10.20 -6.67
N ALA A 95 6.62 9.03 -6.85
CA ALA A 95 6.09 7.95 -7.67
C ALA A 95 6.07 6.64 -6.87
N CYS A 96 4.92 5.96 -6.89
CA CYS A 96 4.80 4.61 -6.37
C CYS A 96 5.41 3.61 -7.36
N ARG A 97 6.23 2.70 -6.84
CA ARG A 97 6.81 1.59 -7.60
C ARG A 97 6.09 0.31 -7.21
N LEU A 98 5.69 -0.45 -8.22
CA LEU A 98 5.16 -1.80 -8.06
C LEU A 98 6.25 -2.82 -8.41
N ARG A 99 6.57 -3.71 -7.47
CA ARG A 99 7.49 -4.83 -7.64
C ARG A 99 6.71 -6.13 -7.54
N SER A 100 7.12 -7.12 -8.33
CA SER A 100 6.59 -8.47 -8.27
C SER A 100 7.67 -9.42 -7.77
N THR A 101 7.29 -10.38 -6.94
CA THR A 101 8.16 -11.50 -6.58
C THR A 101 8.11 -12.60 -7.63
N ALA A 102 8.98 -13.60 -7.49
CA ALA A 102 8.88 -14.81 -8.28
C ALA A 102 7.57 -15.54 -7.98
N THR A 103 6.86 -15.92 -9.03
CA THR A 103 5.61 -16.67 -8.94
C THR A 103 5.86 -18.06 -8.36
N ALA A 104 5.22 -18.39 -7.24
CA ALA A 104 5.18 -19.76 -6.73
C ALA A 104 4.19 -20.56 -7.59
N VAL A 105 4.72 -21.55 -8.32
CA VAL A 105 3.93 -22.45 -9.15
C VAL A 105 3.71 -23.76 -8.40
N PHE A 106 2.49 -24.28 -8.52
CA PHE A 106 2.06 -25.54 -7.97
C PHE A 106 1.90 -26.55 -9.09
N SER A 107 2.35 -27.77 -8.84
CA SER A 107 2.27 -28.88 -9.78
C SER A 107 0.89 -29.55 -9.83
N GLY A 108 0.08 -29.39 -8.77
CA GLY A 108 -1.22 -30.05 -8.62
C GLY A 108 -1.13 -31.58 -8.42
N LYS A 109 0.08 -32.12 -8.20
CA LYS A 109 0.32 -33.54 -7.93
C LYS A 109 0.45 -33.76 -6.43
N GLU A 110 -0.10 -34.86 -5.94
CA GLU A 110 -0.07 -35.21 -4.52
C GLU A 110 1.36 -35.44 -4.00
N GLU A 111 2.22 -36.02 -4.83
CA GLU A 111 3.62 -36.34 -4.46
C GLU A 111 4.46 -35.10 -4.12
N SER A 112 4.21 -33.98 -4.80
CA SER A 112 4.93 -32.71 -4.64
C SER A 112 4.21 -31.72 -3.73
N LEU A 113 3.07 -32.11 -3.16
CA LEU A 113 2.19 -31.27 -2.35
C LEU A 113 2.95 -30.56 -1.23
N GLY A 114 3.75 -31.30 -0.45
CA GLY A 114 4.52 -30.74 0.65
C GLY A 114 5.48 -29.63 0.18
N SER A 115 6.24 -29.87 -0.88
CA SER A 115 7.19 -28.91 -1.42
C SER A 115 6.51 -27.66 -2.01
N ASP A 116 5.35 -27.83 -2.65
CA ASP A 116 4.59 -26.73 -3.25
C ASP A 116 3.93 -25.87 -2.16
N PHE A 117 3.37 -26.49 -1.12
CA PHE A 117 2.87 -25.76 0.05
C PHE A 117 3.99 -24.97 0.74
N CYS A 118 5.20 -25.53 0.87
CA CYS A 118 6.32 -24.80 1.47
C CYS A 118 6.61 -23.48 0.74
N LYS A 119 6.59 -23.46 -0.60
CA LYS A 119 6.82 -22.23 -1.39
C LYS A 119 5.77 -21.15 -1.08
N VAL A 120 4.53 -21.58 -0.91
CA VAL A 120 3.37 -20.71 -0.67
C VAL A 120 3.40 -20.16 0.74
N TYR A 121 3.65 -21.02 1.72
CA TYR A 121 3.86 -20.60 3.10
C TYR A 121 5.03 -19.62 3.21
N GLN A 122 6.12 -19.83 2.47
CA GLN A 122 7.23 -18.88 2.43
C GLN A 122 6.80 -17.51 1.86
N LEU A 123 5.99 -17.48 0.79
CA LEU A 123 5.45 -16.22 0.26
C LEU A 123 4.52 -15.52 1.25
N ILE A 124 3.58 -16.26 1.86
CA ILE A 124 2.66 -15.72 2.86
C ILE A 124 3.42 -15.20 4.08
N TRP A 125 4.47 -15.92 4.50
CA TRP A 125 5.32 -15.50 5.62
C TRP A 125 6.06 -14.20 5.31
N LYS A 126 6.67 -14.10 4.11
CA LYS A 126 7.31 -12.86 3.66
C LYS A 126 6.32 -11.70 3.59
N ALA A 127 5.11 -11.94 3.09
CA ALA A 127 4.04 -10.94 3.10
C ALA A 127 3.76 -10.48 4.54
N LYS A 128 3.62 -11.43 5.47
CA LYS A 128 3.41 -11.18 6.91
C LYS A 128 4.50 -10.31 7.52
N GLU A 129 5.76 -10.56 7.20
CA GLU A 129 6.88 -9.76 7.69
C GLU A 129 6.77 -8.30 7.22
N VAL A 130 6.47 -8.08 5.93
CA VAL A 130 6.30 -6.72 5.38
C VAL A 130 5.13 -5.98 6.01
N TYR A 131 4.00 -6.66 6.26
CA TYR A 131 2.85 -6.04 6.94
C TYR A 131 3.23 -5.60 8.35
N LYS A 132 3.90 -6.46 9.11
CA LYS A 132 4.33 -6.16 10.49
C LYS A 132 5.31 -4.99 10.54
N GLU A 133 6.25 -4.93 9.59
CA GLU A 133 7.19 -3.82 9.50
C GLU A 133 6.44 -2.51 9.24
N THR A 134 5.50 -2.51 8.29
CA THR A 134 4.70 -1.32 7.95
C THR A 134 3.82 -0.88 9.11
N GLU A 135 3.15 -1.83 9.77
CA GLU A 135 2.35 -1.59 10.97
C GLU A 135 3.18 -0.95 12.07
N SER A 136 4.34 -1.52 12.41
CA SER A 136 5.22 -0.97 13.43
C SER A 136 5.71 0.43 13.09
N ILE A 137 6.00 0.73 11.81
CA ILE A 137 6.38 2.08 11.38
C ILE A 137 5.25 3.07 11.64
N VAL A 138 4.01 2.71 11.32
CA VAL A 138 2.85 3.59 11.52
C VAL A 138 2.56 3.78 13.02
N GLU A 139 2.56 2.71 13.81
CA GLU A 139 2.34 2.77 15.26
C GLU A 139 3.40 3.61 15.97
N ASN A 140 4.68 3.41 15.63
CA ASN A 140 5.79 4.21 16.17
C ASN A 140 5.67 5.69 15.79
N TYR A 141 5.14 6.00 14.60
CA TYR A 141 4.87 7.38 14.22
C TYR A 141 3.77 7.98 15.10
N MET A 142 2.65 7.28 15.26
CA MET A 142 1.52 7.75 16.07
C MET A 142 1.92 8.00 17.53
N SER A 143 2.65 7.07 18.15
CA SER A 143 3.13 7.25 19.53
C SER A 143 4.10 8.42 19.68
N THR A 144 4.95 8.67 18.66
CA THR A 144 5.85 9.83 18.66
C THR A 144 5.08 11.16 18.55
N VAL A 145 3.96 11.18 17.83
CA VAL A 145 3.09 12.36 17.71
C VAL A 145 2.37 12.63 19.05
N GLU A 146 1.85 11.59 19.71
CA GLU A 146 1.17 11.71 21.01
C GLU A 146 2.08 12.29 22.10
N ILE A 147 3.37 11.92 22.10
CA ILE A 147 4.35 12.39 23.10
C ILE A 147 4.69 13.89 22.92
N LYS A 148 4.46 14.48 21.74
CA LYS A 148 4.83 15.88 21.44
C LYS A 148 3.81 16.92 21.90
N PHE A 149 2.79 16.56 22.67
CA PHE A 149 1.72 17.48 23.10
C PHE A 149 1.92 18.16 24.46
N GLU A 150 3.00 17.89 25.20
CA GLU A 150 3.26 18.55 26.50
C GLU A 150 4.68 19.13 26.57
N SER A 151 4.93 20.21 25.80
CA SER A 151 5.83 21.33 26.16
C SER A 151 5.98 22.27 24.95
N ASP A 152 5.29 23.39 24.98
CA ASP A 152 5.92 24.71 25.01
C ASP A 152 4.82 25.78 25.11
N ASP A 153 4.80 26.45 26.26
CA ASP A 153 3.95 27.57 26.62
C ASP A 153 4.21 28.79 25.72
N ASP A 154 3.10 29.44 25.35
CA ASP A 154 2.87 30.87 25.12
C ASP A 154 4.09 31.83 25.17
N ASP A 155 4.50 32.38 24.01
CA ASP A 155 4.65 33.83 23.89
C ASP A 155 4.60 34.34 22.43
N SER A 156 3.95 35.49 22.32
CA SER A 156 3.69 36.36 21.17
C SER A 156 4.85 36.60 20.18
N ASN A 157 4.58 36.48 18.86
CA ASN A 157 4.49 37.63 17.93
C ASN A 157 4.35 37.24 16.44
N ASP A 158 3.60 38.11 15.77
CA ASP A 158 3.28 38.28 14.35
C ASP A 158 4.42 37.93 13.37
N ASP A 159 4.26 36.88 12.55
CA ASP A 159 4.99 36.72 11.29
C ASP A 159 4.00 36.43 10.15
N LYS A 160 3.69 37.51 9.42
CA LYS A 160 2.89 37.52 8.20
C LYS A 160 3.50 36.60 7.15
N VAL A 161 2.71 35.63 6.69
CA VAL A 161 3.00 34.85 5.48
C VAL A 161 3.05 35.80 4.28
N TYR A 162 4.25 36.11 3.79
CA TYR A 162 4.43 36.72 2.48
C TYR A 162 4.06 35.72 1.40
N LEU A 163 2.86 35.86 0.82
CA LEU A 163 2.54 35.29 -0.50
C LEU A 163 3.46 35.92 -1.54
N SER A 164 4.16 35.10 -2.34
CA SER A 164 4.92 35.57 -3.50
C SER A 164 3.98 36.28 -4.49
N ASP A 165 4.41 37.43 -5.01
CA ASP A 165 3.64 38.34 -5.88
C ASP A 165 3.09 37.71 -7.18
N SER A 166 3.42 36.45 -7.47
CA SER A 166 2.96 35.68 -8.64
C SER A 166 1.49 35.21 -8.57
N LEU A 167 0.80 35.37 -7.44
CA LEU A 167 -0.59 34.93 -7.25
C LEU A 167 -1.61 36.05 -7.02
N ARG A 168 -1.22 37.33 -7.20
CA ARG A 168 -2.18 38.43 -7.17
C ARG A 168 -2.87 38.56 -8.52
N SER A 169 -4.20 38.42 -8.55
CA SER A 169 -5.01 38.72 -9.72
C SER A 169 -4.75 40.16 -10.18
N PRO A 170 -4.67 40.45 -11.49
CA PRO A 170 -4.50 41.81 -11.98
C PRO A 170 -5.68 42.67 -11.51
N LYS A 171 -5.39 43.87 -11.00
CA LYS A 171 -6.44 44.86 -10.79
C LYS A 171 -6.97 45.27 -12.17
N GLN A 172 -8.28 45.16 -12.36
CA GLN A 172 -8.96 45.80 -13.48
C GLN A 172 -9.02 47.30 -13.18
N ASP A 173 -8.49 48.10 -14.10
CA ASP A 173 -8.70 49.55 -14.15
C ASP A 173 -10.15 49.89 -14.55
#